data_AF-A0A8H5CIT6-F1
#
_entry.id   AF-A0A8H5CIT6-F1
#
_cell.length_a   1.000
_cell.length_b   1.000
_cell.length_c   1.000
_cell.angle_alpha   90.00
_cell.angle_beta   90.00
_cell.angle_gamma   90.00
#
_symmetry.space_group_name_H-M   'P 1'
#
loop_
_entity.id
_entity.type
_entity.pdbx_description
1 polymer ?
#
loop_
_entity_poly.entity_id
_entity_poly.type
_entity_poly.pdbx_seq_one_letter_code
_entity_poly.pdbx_strand_id
1 'polypeptide(L)'
;MHRGSKAESPERSESAEQLWNILSSLNPRNCTFHIVRTALKHLQLELVPNIVSGEHEHPVYKANGHRALPCVGMLSVIAETCREKPSLNQALIGVLTSDYVDGICMWINFCLHFGRSFPQDMTPGEDFRKAYLIHAQLLCDLLDTSPEATLLFLSSSSFFDLLLRIWMTEGKAGEVFMDLEGRCPILLLMMKVLQNHSEEGPPMLAHRIMARPPFFTTHFAERFVLRAHQASEKATTPVLLGKAVGYLDGLMSATGILLKESHQLIGGFRRVDYLGEYSAVLNALSTQAAEEDRSLLFPGMFRLVTSAFKLVLHQESRAVHNYKELFAGGFIESVLRVILAIPSTDKTTTGLALNYLQILGFYTVYPCVLETMLGVEYPVELRECLERTGSPAIKRAWQDFCVAQHEAGRVLDQMENRRGLCDNSSVGVELTTLLFLLITLSSVNGWEALGRQNAPIALLSCTVLRNVKGRTGTSITEKNAKGRTWYIPVENHPMGCIAIPPEPSMLPFWRMSITRRLQDCLRAIRRTVRAWGSTKLSLL
;
A
#
# COMPACT_ATOMS: atom_id res chain seq x y z
N MET A 1 -34.09 33.89 5.63
CA MET A 1 -33.67 34.82 4.55
C MET A 1 -34.21 34.27 3.23
N HIS A 2 -35.34 34.80 2.76
CA HIS A 2 -35.90 34.47 1.44
C HIS A 2 -35.06 35.12 0.36
N ARG A 3 -34.31 34.33 -0.41
CA ARG A 3 -33.78 34.78 -1.71
C ARG A 3 -34.93 34.75 -2.70
N GLY A 4 -35.35 35.94 -3.13
CA GLY A 4 -36.29 36.11 -4.23
C GLY A 4 -35.68 35.59 -5.52
N SER A 5 -36.24 34.48 -6.03
CA SER A 5 -36.02 34.01 -7.39
C SER A 5 -36.72 34.98 -8.34
N LYS A 6 -35.93 35.82 -9.02
CA LYS A 6 -36.40 36.50 -10.23
C LYS A 6 -36.51 35.44 -11.32
N ALA A 7 -37.73 35.14 -11.74
CA ALA A 7 -38.01 34.32 -12.90
C ALA A 7 -37.53 35.07 -14.16
N GLU A 8 -36.33 34.73 -14.62
CA GLU A 8 -35.92 35.02 -15.99
C GLU A 8 -36.86 34.30 -16.96
N SER A 9 -37.20 34.99 -18.05
CA SER A 9 -38.01 34.45 -19.15
C SER A 9 -37.51 33.08 -19.58
N PRO A 10 -38.39 32.09 -19.85
CA PRO A 10 -37.96 30.77 -20.25
C PRO A 10 -37.36 30.86 -21.66
N GLU A 11 -36.04 31.08 -21.74
CA GLU A 11 -35.27 30.57 -22.87
C GLU A 11 -35.74 29.15 -23.09
N ARG A 12 -36.20 28.83 -24.30
CA ARG A 12 -36.68 27.49 -24.69
C ARG A 12 -35.59 26.50 -24.33
N SER A 13 -35.69 25.88 -23.15
CA SER A 13 -34.69 24.93 -22.70
C SER A 13 -34.70 23.78 -23.69
N GLU A 14 -33.54 23.36 -24.19
CA GLU A 14 -33.51 22.24 -25.12
C GLU A 14 -34.23 21.04 -24.49
N SER A 15 -35.12 20.43 -25.27
CA SER A 15 -35.82 19.22 -24.83
C SER A 15 -34.82 18.07 -24.68
N ALA A 16 -35.10 17.11 -23.81
CA ALA A 16 -34.23 15.94 -23.66
C ALA A 16 -34.03 15.20 -25.01
N GLU A 17 -35.07 15.10 -25.83
CA GLU A 17 -35.02 14.49 -27.17
C GLU A 17 -34.02 15.18 -28.09
N GLN A 18 -33.96 16.52 -28.08
CA GLN A 18 -32.97 17.27 -28.86
C GLN A 18 -31.54 16.96 -28.41
N LEU A 19 -31.30 16.84 -27.10
CA LEU A 19 -29.97 16.49 -26.58
C LEU A 19 -29.56 15.07 -26.98
N TRP A 20 -30.49 14.11 -26.96
CA TRP A 20 -30.25 12.76 -27.47
C TRP A 20 -29.95 12.73 -28.98
N ASN A 21 -30.64 13.56 -29.77
CA ASN A 21 -30.36 13.69 -31.20
C ASN A 21 -28.98 14.31 -31.46
N ILE A 22 -28.57 15.30 -30.65
CA ILE A 22 -27.21 15.85 -30.71
C ILE A 22 -26.21 14.75 -30.39
N LEU A 23 -26.34 14.05 -29.25
CA LEU A 23 -25.42 13.00 -28.85
C LEU A 23 -25.30 11.89 -29.91
N SER A 24 -26.42 11.45 -30.48
CA SER A 24 -26.45 10.37 -31.47
C SER A 24 -25.77 10.74 -32.80
N SER A 25 -25.69 12.04 -33.12
CA SER A 25 -25.02 12.54 -34.33
C SER A 25 -23.63 13.13 -34.05
N LEU A 26 -23.27 13.30 -32.77
CA LEU A 26 -22.04 13.95 -32.35
C LEU A 26 -20.82 13.09 -32.68
N ASN A 27 -19.83 13.71 -33.30
CA ASN A 27 -18.53 13.13 -33.59
C ASN A 27 -17.46 14.24 -33.55
N PRO A 28 -16.16 13.90 -33.55
CA PRO A 28 -15.11 14.91 -33.47
C PRO A 28 -15.14 15.98 -34.57
N ARG A 29 -15.69 15.66 -35.76
CA ARG A 29 -15.75 16.60 -36.89
C ARG A 29 -16.79 17.68 -36.68
N ASN A 30 -17.97 17.34 -36.16
CA ASN A 30 -19.09 18.27 -35.98
C ASN A 30 -19.22 18.84 -34.55
N CYS A 31 -18.35 18.44 -33.62
CA CYS A 31 -18.29 19.02 -32.29
C CYS A 31 -17.83 20.49 -32.36
N THR A 32 -18.70 21.39 -31.89
CA THR A 32 -18.52 22.86 -31.91
C THR A 32 -18.58 23.42 -30.49
N PHE A 33 -18.07 24.64 -30.30
CA PHE A 33 -18.14 25.32 -29.00
C PHE A 33 -19.59 25.54 -28.51
N HIS A 34 -20.55 25.68 -29.42
CA HIS A 34 -21.97 25.74 -29.05
C HIS A 34 -22.42 24.44 -28.37
N ILE A 35 -22.04 23.28 -28.91
CA ILE A 35 -22.37 21.97 -28.32
C ILE A 35 -21.75 21.84 -26.93
N VAL A 36 -20.51 22.28 -26.77
CA VAL A 36 -19.84 22.33 -25.45
C VAL A 36 -20.65 23.17 -24.46
N ARG A 37 -21.04 24.39 -24.83
CA ARG A 37 -21.85 25.27 -23.97
C ARG A 37 -23.22 24.67 -23.65
N THR A 38 -23.89 24.08 -24.63
CA THR A 38 -25.17 23.38 -24.43
C THR A 38 -25.00 22.24 -23.44
N ALA A 39 -23.97 21.40 -23.56
CA ALA A 39 -23.71 20.32 -22.62
C ALA A 39 -23.48 20.86 -21.20
N LEU A 40 -22.58 21.84 -21.03
CA LEU A 40 -22.27 22.41 -19.72
C LEU A 40 -23.47 23.08 -19.05
N LYS A 41 -24.35 23.75 -19.82
CA LYS A 41 -25.59 24.37 -19.30
C LYS A 41 -26.46 23.38 -18.52
N HIS A 42 -26.53 22.12 -18.95
CA HIS A 42 -27.34 21.08 -18.30
C HIS A 42 -26.55 20.28 -17.25
N LEU A 43 -25.25 20.57 -17.07
CA LEU A 43 -24.37 19.92 -16.10
C LEU A 43 -23.99 20.84 -14.92
N GLN A 44 -24.76 21.89 -14.69
CA GLN A 44 -24.59 22.80 -13.55
C GLN A 44 -24.90 22.10 -12.23
N LEU A 45 -24.19 22.51 -11.18
CA LEU A 45 -24.28 21.92 -9.84
C LEU A 45 -25.69 22.11 -9.23
N GLU A 46 -26.31 23.27 -9.44
CA GLU A 46 -27.63 23.63 -8.92
C GLU A 46 -28.76 22.77 -9.49
N LEU A 47 -28.51 22.08 -10.61
CA LEU A 47 -29.50 21.23 -11.26
C LEU A 47 -29.47 19.79 -10.72
N VAL A 48 -28.41 19.41 -9.98
CA VAL A 48 -28.23 18.06 -9.44
C VAL A 48 -29.19 17.84 -8.28
N PRO A 49 -30.11 16.85 -8.36
CA PRO A 49 -31.02 16.59 -7.27
C PRO A 49 -30.34 15.87 -6.10
N ASN A 50 -30.79 16.20 -4.89
CA ASN A 50 -30.37 15.50 -3.70
C ASN A 50 -31.10 14.16 -3.55
N ILE A 51 -30.36 13.06 -3.75
CA ILE A 51 -30.89 11.70 -3.67
C ILE A 51 -31.44 11.39 -2.27
N VAL A 52 -30.72 11.78 -1.20
CA VAL A 52 -31.07 11.47 0.20
C VAL A 52 -32.40 12.10 0.60
N SER A 53 -32.67 13.31 0.10
CA SER A 53 -33.91 14.03 0.36
C SER A 53 -35.11 13.56 -0.46
N GLY A 54 -34.91 12.69 -1.46
CA GLY A 54 -35.96 12.27 -2.39
C GLY A 54 -36.24 13.25 -3.54
N GLU A 55 -35.50 14.36 -3.67
CA GLU A 55 -35.71 15.37 -4.74
C GLU A 55 -35.72 14.76 -6.15
N HIS A 56 -34.93 13.72 -6.38
CA HIS A 56 -34.83 13.03 -7.67
C HIS A 56 -36.15 12.40 -8.16
N GLU A 57 -37.11 12.16 -7.27
CA GLU A 57 -38.44 11.66 -7.63
C GLU A 57 -39.37 12.76 -8.16
N HIS A 58 -39.08 14.03 -7.82
CA HIS A 58 -39.91 15.15 -8.23
C HIS A 58 -39.81 15.38 -9.75
N PRO A 59 -40.92 15.69 -10.45
CA PRO A 59 -40.95 15.78 -11.91
C PRO A 59 -39.91 16.72 -12.54
N VAL A 60 -39.64 17.85 -11.88
CA VAL A 60 -38.66 18.84 -12.35
C VAL A 60 -37.24 18.26 -12.37
N TYR A 61 -36.83 17.58 -11.31
CA TYR A 61 -35.49 17.00 -11.21
C TYR A 61 -35.35 15.74 -12.06
N LYS A 62 -36.43 14.98 -12.23
CA LYS A 62 -36.48 13.88 -13.20
C LYS A 62 -36.20 14.40 -14.61
N ALA A 63 -36.81 15.51 -15.01
CA ALA A 63 -36.54 16.17 -16.29
C ALA A 63 -35.09 16.66 -16.42
N ASN A 64 -34.49 17.18 -15.35
CA ASN A 64 -33.05 17.51 -15.32
C ASN A 64 -32.18 16.27 -15.55
N GLY A 65 -32.45 15.16 -14.86
CA GLY A 65 -31.72 13.91 -15.05
C GLY A 65 -31.82 13.36 -16.48
N HIS A 66 -32.98 13.51 -17.14
CA HIS A 66 -33.16 13.13 -18.54
C HIS A 66 -32.36 14.00 -19.53
N ARG A 67 -32.07 15.26 -19.17
CA ARG A 67 -31.24 16.17 -19.96
C ARG A 67 -29.75 16.01 -19.67
N ALA A 68 -29.39 15.78 -18.40
CA ALA A 68 -28.01 15.65 -17.98
C ALA A 68 -27.34 14.38 -18.55
N LEU A 69 -28.05 13.25 -18.62
CA LEU A 69 -27.45 11.99 -19.10
C LEU A 69 -26.85 12.08 -20.52
N PRO A 70 -27.55 12.58 -21.55
CA PRO A 70 -26.93 12.76 -22.86
C PRO A 70 -25.79 13.78 -22.82
N CYS A 71 -25.88 14.84 -22.01
CA CYS A 71 -24.81 15.82 -21.84
C CYS A 71 -23.55 15.21 -21.22
N VAL A 72 -23.68 14.31 -20.23
CA VAL A 72 -22.55 13.52 -19.71
C VAL A 72 -21.97 12.66 -20.84
N GLY A 73 -22.81 11.97 -21.61
CA GLY A 73 -22.36 11.17 -22.76
C GLY A 73 -21.58 11.99 -23.82
N MET A 74 -21.95 13.26 -24.03
CA MET A 74 -21.24 14.15 -24.96
C MET A 74 -19.81 14.48 -24.50
N LEU A 75 -19.52 14.43 -23.18
CA LEU A 75 -18.22 14.85 -22.64
C LEU A 75 -17.05 14.05 -23.20
N SER A 76 -17.22 12.75 -23.47
CA SER A 76 -16.16 11.92 -24.07
C SER A 76 -15.78 12.43 -25.47
N VAL A 77 -16.76 12.74 -26.32
CA VAL A 77 -16.50 13.27 -27.67
C VAL A 77 -15.97 14.71 -27.60
N ILE A 78 -16.44 15.52 -26.65
CA ILE A 78 -15.90 16.86 -26.40
C ILE A 78 -14.42 16.79 -26.02
N ALA A 79 -14.06 15.90 -25.08
CA ALA A 79 -12.69 15.69 -24.63
C ALA A 79 -11.78 15.25 -25.78
N GLU A 80 -12.23 14.26 -26.58
CA GLU A 80 -11.52 13.82 -27.78
C GLU A 80 -11.31 14.96 -28.77
N THR A 81 -12.36 15.73 -29.07
CA THR A 81 -12.28 16.86 -29.99
C THR A 81 -11.33 17.94 -29.49
N CYS A 82 -11.29 18.22 -28.19
CA CYS A 82 -10.41 19.24 -27.62
C CYS A 82 -8.93 18.85 -27.75
N ARG A 83 -8.60 17.55 -27.68
CA ARG A 83 -7.24 17.07 -27.97
C ARG A 83 -6.83 17.31 -29.42
N GLU A 84 -7.77 17.18 -30.36
CA GLU A 84 -7.51 17.38 -31.79
C GLU A 84 -7.58 18.85 -32.24
N LYS A 85 -8.37 19.68 -31.54
CA LYS A 85 -8.66 21.07 -31.91
C LYS A 85 -8.28 22.03 -30.77
N PRO A 86 -7.05 22.58 -30.76
CA PRO A 86 -6.58 23.46 -29.68
C PRO A 86 -7.45 24.70 -29.44
N SER A 87 -8.08 25.26 -30.49
CA SER A 87 -8.99 26.39 -30.35
C SER A 87 -10.26 26.05 -29.56
N LEU A 88 -10.81 24.84 -29.73
CA LEU A 88 -11.93 24.36 -28.95
C LEU A 88 -11.52 24.11 -27.50
N ASN A 89 -10.33 23.55 -27.29
CA ASN A 89 -9.77 23.34 -25.95
C ASN A 89 -9.64 24.67 -25.18
N GLN A 90 -9.03 25.69 -25.80
CA GLN A 90 -8.92 27.02 -25.19
C GLN A 90 -10.28 27.62 -24.85
N ALA A 91 -11.27 27.44 -25.73
CA ALA A 91 -12.64 27.91 -25.48
C ALA A 91 -13.31 27.13 -24.34
N LEU A 92 -13.11 25.80 -24.25
CA LEU A 92 -13.59 24.98 -23.13
C LEU A 92 -12.98 25.46 -21.81
N ILE A 93 -11.65 25.62 -21.74
CA ILE A 93 -10.96 26.10 -20.53
C ILE A 93 -11.45 27.48 -20.12
N GLY A 94 -11.73 28.38 -21.07
CA GLY A 94 -12.29 29.70 -20.77
C GLY A 94 -13.68 29.68 -20.13
N VAL A 95 -14.43 28.57 -20.24
CA VAL A 95 -15.78 28.41 -19.68
C VAL A 95 -15.82 27.42 -18.50
N LEU A 96 -14.87 26.50 -18.43
CA LEU A 96 -14.81 25.47 -17.39
C LEU A 96 -14.35 26.08 -16.06
N THR A 97 -15.32 26.44 -15.22
CA THR A 97 -15.08 26.92 -13.85
C THR A 97 -15.11 25.75 -12.84
N SER A 98 -14.70 26.01 -11.60
CA SER A 98 -14.82 25.06 -10.48
C SER A 98 -16.24 24.50 -10.33
N ASP A 99 -17.25 25.36 -10.47
CA ASP A 99 -18.65 24.99 -10.28
C ASP A 99 -19.15 24.04 -11.37
N TYR A 100 -18.65 24.20 -12.61
CA TYR A 100 -18.93 23.24 -13.69
C TYR A 100 -18.24 21.90 -13.45
N VAL A 101 -17.00 21.90 -12.95
CA VAL A 101 -16.30 20.65 -12.61
C VAL A 101 -17.04 19.91 -11.49
N ASP A 102 -17.46 20.60 -10.44
CA ASP A 102 -18.27 20.03 -9.37
C ASP A 102 -19.61 19.51 -9.91
N GLY A 103 -20.28 20.28 -10.77
CA GLY A 103 -21.51 19.87 -11.45
C GLY A 103 -21.34 18.61 -12.29
N ILE A 104 -20.29 18.52 -13.12
CA ILE A 104 -19.94 17.32 -13.90
C ILE A 104 -19.76 16.11 -12.96
N CYS A 105 -18.94 16.26 -11.92
CA CYS A 105 -18.66 15.18 -10.97
C CYS A 105 -19.94 14.72 -10.25
N MET A 106 -20.76 15.66 -9.81
CA MET A 106 -22.01 15.38 -9.11
C MET A 106 -23.07 14.74 -10.01
N TRP A 107 -23.15 15.13 -11.29
CA TRP A 107 -24.01 14.47 -12.26
C TRP A 107 -23.54 13.05 -12.62
N ILE A 108 -22.23 12.82 -12.76
CA ILE A 108 -21.69 11.47 -12.94
C ILE A 108 -22.01 10.62 -11.70
N ASN A 109 -21.80 11.17 -10.50
CA ASN A 109 -22.13 10.52 -9.24
C ASN A 109 -23.62 10.16 -9.14
N PHE A 110 -24.50 11.06 -9.59
CA PHE A 110 -25.93 10.82 -9.70
C PHE A 110 -26.22 9.68 -10.69
N CYS A 111 -25.64 9.71 -11.89
CA CYS A 111 -25.83 8.66 -12.89
C CYS A 111 -25.39 7.28 -12.36
N LEU A 112 -24.24 7.21 -11.68
CA LEU A 112 -23.74 5.98 -11.06
C LEU A 112 -24.66 5.45 -9.95
N HIS A 113 -25.41 6.31 -9.25
CA HIS A 113 -26.38 5.86 -8.23
C HIS A 113 -27.51 5.03 -8.84
N PHE A 114 -27.92 5.37 -10.06
CA PHE A 114 -28.94 4.63 -10.80
C PHE A 114 -28.35 3.66 -11.82
N GLY A 115 -27.03 3.43 -11.80
CA GLY A 115 -26.35 2.55 -12.75
C GLY A 115 -26.45 3.01 -14.21
N ARG A 116 -26.61 4.31 -14.45
CA ARG A 116 -26.83 4.87 -15.79
C ARG A 116 -25.52 5.30 -16.43
N SER A 117 -25.36 4.98 -17.71
CA SER A 117 -24.26 5.44 -18.57
C SER A 117 -24.73 5.55 -20.02
N PHE A 118 -23.90 6.15 -20.87
CA PHE A 118 -24.05 6.09 -22.32
C PHE A 118 -22.77 5.51 -22.94
N PRO A 119 -22.85 4.49 -23.82
CA PRO A 119 -24.06 3.78 -24.24
C PRO A 119 -24.76 3.09 -23.05
N GLN A 120 -26.09 3.05 -23.10
CA GLN A 120 -26.88 2.40 -22.05
C GLN A 120 -26.85 0.90 -22.30
N ASP A 121 -26.52 0.14 -21.25
CA ASP A 121 -26.71 -1.30 -21.32
C ASP A 121 -28.18 -1.64 -21.07
N MET A 122 -28.78 -2.34 -22.02
CA MET A 122 -30.20 -2.68 -22.01
C MET A 122 -30.44 -4.12 -21.52
N THR A 123 -29.37 -4.83 -21.13
CA THR A 123 -29.50 -6.22 -20.70
C THR A 123 -30.16 -6.30 -19.30
N PRO A 124 -31.33 -6.96 -19.16
CA PRO A 124 -32.05 -7.01 -17.89
C PRO A 124 -31.26 -7.73 -16.78
N GLY A 125 -31.20 -7.14 -15.58
CA GLY A 125 -30.55 -7.75 -14.40
C GLY A 125 -29.02 -7.58 -14.32
N GLU A 126 -28.45 -6.78 -15.22
CA GLU A 126 -27.00 -6.61 -15.34
C GLU A 126 -26.33 -5.85 -14.20
N ASP A 127 -25.04 -6.14 -14.07
CA ASP A 127 -24.09 -5.52 -13.17
C ASP A 127 -23.83 -4.06 -13.56
N PHE A 128 -24.01 -3.13 -12.63
CA PHE A 128 -23.71 -1.70 -12.81
C PHE A 128 -22.23 -1.41 -13.14
N ARG A 129 -21.36 -2.40 -13.07
CA ARG A 129 -19.93 -2.36 -13.43
C ARG A 129 -19.65 -1.61 -14.73
N LYS A 130 -20.41 -1.85 -15.82
CA LYS A 130 -20.18 -1.19 -17.11
C LYS A 130 -20.30 0.34 -17.00
N ALA A 131 -21.29 0.84 -16.26
CA ALA A 131 -21.45 2.27 -16.05
C ALA A 131 -20.24 2.87 -15.32
N TYR A 132 -19.72 2.18 -14.30
CA TYR A 132 -18.51 2.61 -13.58
C TYR A 132 -17.26 2.65 -14.46
N LEU A 133 -17.08 1.66 -15.34
CA LEU A 133 -15.96 1.63 -16.28
C LEU A 133 -16.06 2.75 -17.33
N ILE A 134 -17.26 2.98 -17.87
CA ILE A 134 -17.52 4.06 -18.85
C ILE A 134 -17.24 5.43 -18.23
N HIS A 135 -17.78 5.71 -17.05
CA HIS A 135 -17.58 7.01 -16.39
C HIS A 135 -16.12 7.20 -15.94
N ALA A 136 -15.42 6.15 -15.52
CA ALA A 136 -13.98 6.23 -15.22
C ALA A 136 -13.15 6.55 -16.48
N GLN A 137 -13.51 5.97 -17.64
CA GLN A 137 -12.86 6.29 -18.91
C GLN A 137 -13.14 7.73 -19.36
N LEU A 138 -14.40 8.18 -19.24
CA LEU A 138 -14.79 9.56 -19.53
C LEU A 138 -13.96 10.56 -18.70
N LEU A 139 -13.80 10.30 -17.39
CA LEU A 139 -12.96 11.14 -16.54
C LEU A 139 -11.48 11.10 -16.97
N CYS A 140 -10.96 9.94 -17.38
CA CYS A 140 -9.63 9.86 -17.96
C CYS A 140 -9.50 10.75 -19.20
N ASP A 141 -10.50 10.73 -20.10
CA ASP A 141 -10.48 11.52 -21.33
C ASP A 141 -10.49 13.03 -21.04
N LEU A 142 -11.25 13.46 -20.03
CA LEU A 142 -11.30 14.85 -19.57
C LEU A 142 -9.95 15.31 -18.99
N LEU A 143 -9.32 14.48 -18.15
CA LEU A 143 -7.97 14.79 -17.63
C LEU A 143 -6.94 14.86 -18.76
N ASP A 144 -7.09 14.06 -19.81
CA ASP A 144 -6.20 14.08 -20.98
C ASP A 144 -6.43 15.25 -21.94
N THR A 145 -7.40 16.12 -21.66
CA THR A 145 -7.73 17.25 -22.53
C THR A 145 -6.70 18.38 -22.45
N SER A 146 -6.34 18.81 -21.23
CA SER A 146 -5.28 19.79 -20.99
C SER A 146 -4.76 19.73 -19.54
N PRO A 147 -3.53 20.21 -19.29
CA PRO A 147 -3.01 20.36 -17.93
C PRO A 147 -3.90 21.27 -17.05
N GLU A 148 -4.45 22.35 -17.60
CA GLU A 148 -5.34 23.28 -16.90
C GLU A 148 -6.66 22.62 -16.52
N ALA A 149 -7.27 21.85 -17.43
CA ALA A 149 -8.45 21.04 -17.10
C ALA A 149 -8.13 20.08 -15.95
N THR A 150 -6.99 19.40 -16.01
CA THR A 150 -6.57 18.49 -14.94
C THR A 150 -6.47 19.20 -13.60
N LEU A 151 -5.82 20.36 -13.53
CA LEU A 151 -5.71 21.15 -12.30
C LEU A 151 -7.07 21.55 -11.73
N LEU A 152 -8.03 21.92 -12.60
CA LEU A 152 -9.40 22.22 -12.17
C LEU A 152 -10.08 21.00 -11.53
N PHE A 153 -9.94 19.81 -12.11
CA PHE A 153 -10.44 18.56 -11.52
C PHE A 153 -9.72 18.20 -10.22
N LEU A 154 -8.40 18.32 -10.17
CA LEU A 154 -7.61 18.06 -8.96
C LEU A 154 -7.82 19.09 -7.85
N SER A 155 -8.41 20.25 -8.15
CA SER A 155 -8.84 21.23 -7.16
C SER A 155 -10.25 20.96 -6.60
N SER A 156 -11.03 20.07 -7.24
CA SER A 156 -12.41 19.79 -6.85
C SER A 156 -12.51 18.68 -5.81
N SER A 157 -13.17 18.98 -4.68
CA SER A 157 -13.49 17.94 -3.68
C SER A 157 -14.51 16.91 -4.22
N SER A 158 -15.43 17.34 -5.08
CA SER A 158 -16.43 16.46 -5.69
C SER A 158 -15.79 15.42 -6.60
N PHE A 159 -14.71 15.80 -7.30
CA PHE A 159 -13.93 14.88 -8.13
C PHE A 159 -13.31 13.75 -7.30
N PHE A 160 -12.62 14.07 -6.20
CA PHE A 160 -12.04 13.03 -5.34
C PHE A 160 -13.09 12.15 -4.67
N ASP A 161 -14.23 12.72 -4.29
CA ASP A 161 -15.33 11.94 -3.73
C ASP A 161 -15.92 10.97 -4.76
N LEU A 162 -16.04 11.41 -6.01
CA LEU A 162 -16.42 10.55 -7.12
C LEU A 162 -15.36 9.47 -7.38
N LEU A 163 -14.08 9.82 -7.41
CA LEU A 163 -12.97 8.86 -7.57
C LEU A 163 -13.00 7.79 -6.48
N LEU A 164 -13.12 8.21 -5.22
CA LEU A 164 -13.22 7.28 -4.09
C LEU A 164 -14.46 6.40 -4.20
N ARG A 165 -15.61 6.94 -4.62
CA ARG A 165 -16.79 6.13 -4.87
C ARG A 165 -16.54 5.08 -5.95
N ILE A 166 -15.97 5.48 -7.10
CA ILE A 166 -15.65 4.57 -8.20
C ILE A 166 -14.69 3.48 -7.73
N TRP A 167 -13.67 3.84 -6.95
CA TRP A 167 -12.70 2.90 -6.40
C TRP A 167 -13.30 1.94 -5.37
N MET A 168 -14.18 2.43 -4.50
CA MET A 168 -14.69 1.67 -3.35
C MET A 168 -15.90 0.79 -3.68
N THR A 169 -16.58 1.02 -4.81
CA THR A 169 -17.80 0.29 -5.17
C THR A 169 -17.50 -1.17 -5.51
N GLU A 170 -18.37 -2.05 -5.01
CA GLU A 170 -18.38 -3.48 -5.28
C GLU A 170 -19.70 -3.91 -5.92
N GLY A 171 -19.64 -4.98 -6.69
CA GLY A 171 -20.79 -5.63 -7.29
C GLY A 171 -21.41 -6.70 -6.40
N LYS A 172 -22.10 -7.63 -7.04
CA LYS A 172 -22.61 -8.84 -6.38
C LYS A 172 -21.43 -9.66 -5.85
N ALA A 173 -21.64 -10.35 -4.73
CA ALA A 173 -20.62 -11.17 -4.04
C ALA A 173 -19.35 -10.44 -3.57
N GLY A 174 -19.37 -9.09 -3.49
CA GLY A 174 -18.20 -8.32 -3.05
C GLY A 174 -17.11 -8.16 -4.11
N GLU A 175 -17.39 -8.49 -5.38
CA GLU A 175 -16.42 -8.28 -6.47
C GLU A 175 -16.16 -6.80 -6.69
N VAL A 176 -14.89 -6.43 -6.70
CA VAL A 176 -14.46 -5.07 -7.06
C VAL A 176 -14.61 -4.84 -8.55
N PHE A 177 -15.12 -3.66 -8.93
CA PHE A 177 -15.22 -3.30 -10.33
C PHE A 177 -13.83 -3.11 -10.95
N MET A 178 -13.56 -3.92 -11.98
CA MET A 178 -12.37 -3.84 -12.84
C MET A 178 -12.65 -4.55 -14.17
N ASP A 179 -11.85 -4.20 -15.18
CA ASP A 179 -11.82 -4.84 -16.49
C ASP A 179 -10.40 -5.29 -16.81
N LEU A 180 -10.22 -6.60 -16.99
CA LEU A 180 -8.95 -7.20 -17.37
C LEU A 180 -8.88 -7.52 -18.88
N GLU A 181 -10.00 -7.49 -19.60
CA GLU A 181 -10.03 -7.70 -21.05
C GLU A 181 -9.56 -6.44 -21.78
N GLY A 182 -9.86 -5.26 -21.25
CA GLY A 182 -9.30 -3.98 -21.68
C GLY A 182 -8.16 -3.47 -20.81
N ARG A 183 -7.88 -2.18 -20.95
CA ARG A 183 -7.14 -1.43 -19.93
C ARG A 183 -8.16 -0.94 -18.91
N CYS A 184 -8.11 -1.45 -17.68
CA CYS A 184 -9.03 -1.06 -16.62
C CYS A 184 -9.07 0.47 -16.40
N PRO A 185 -10.17 1.16 -16.76
CA PRO A 185 -10.24 2.62 -16.66
C PRO A 185 -10.21 3.13 -15.23
N ILE A 186 -10.68 2.34 -14.27
CA ILE A 186 -10.68 2.70 -12.83
C ILE A 186 -9.24 2.79 -12.29
N LEU A 187 -8.40 1.79 -12.60
CA LEU A 187 -6.99 1.85 -12.22
C LEU A 187 -6.26 2.94 -13.00
N LEU A 188 -6.55 3.10 -14.29
CA LEU A 188 -5.98 4.18 -15.10
C LEU A 188 -6.29 5.56 -14.51
N LEU A 189 -7.54 5.79 -14.10
CA LEU A 189 -7.96 7.05 -13.47
C LEU A 189 -7.21 7.29 -12.16
N MET A 190 -7.11 6.26 -11.31
CA MET A 190 -6.31 6.32 -10.07
C MET A 190 -4.85 6.69 -10.38
N MET A 191 -4.23 6.04 -11.37
CA MET A 191 -2.85 6.30 -11.76
C MET A 191 -2.67 7.71 -12.34
N LYS A 192 -3.63 8.23 -13.13
CA LYS A 192 -3.56 9.60 -13.66
C LYS A 192 -3.58 10.65 -12.56
N VAL A 193 -4.35 10.43 -11.50
CA VAL A 193 -4.36 11.31 -10.33
C VAL A 193 -3.04 11.19 -9.57
N LEU A 194 -2.54 9.98 -9.37
CA LEU A 194 -1.33 9.73 -8.58
C LEU A 194 -0.01 10.10 -9.28
N GLN A 195 0.04 10.01 -10.61
CA GLN A 195 1.24 10.30 -11.40
C GLN A 195 1.17 11.67 -12.09
N ASN A 196 0.22 12.52 -11.69
CA ASN A 196 0.05 13.81 -12.33
C ASN A 196 1.31 14.69 -12.18
N HIS A 197 1.68 15.39 -13.25
CA HIS A 197 2.86 16.26 -13.28
C HIS A 197 2.83 17.41 -12.27
N SER A 198 1.64 17.82 -11.80
CA SER A 198 1.49 18.89 -10.80
C SER A 198 1.86 18.46 -9.38
N GLU A 199 2.03 17.16 -9.12
CA GLU A 199 2.22 16.60 -7.76
C GLU A 199 1.08 16.90 -6.77
N GLU A 200 0.00 17.58 -7.17
CA GLU A 200 -1.13 17.94 -6.30
C GLU A 200 -2.10 16.77 -6.05
N GLY A 201 -2.21 15.85 -7.01
CA GLY A 201 -3.16 14.73 -6.94
C GLY A 201 -2.94 13.81 -5.74
N PRO A 202 -1.74 13.26 -5.51
CA PRO A 202 -1.46 12.39 -4.36
C PRO A 202 -1.79 12.99 -2.98
N PRO A 203 -1.32 14.19 -2.60
CA PRO A 203 -1.61 14.77 -1.29
C PRO A 203 -3.09 15.11 -1.13
N MET A 204 -3.78 15.57 -2.17
CA MET A 204 -5.22 15.83 -2.12
C MET A 204 -6.02 14.54 -1.94
N LEU A 205 -5.71 13.47 -2.69
CA LEU A 205 -6.37 12.17 -2.51
C LEU A 205 -6.11 11.62 -1.09
N ALA A 206 -4.87 11.67 -0.60
CA ALA A 206 -4.55 11.25 0.75
C ALA A 206 -5.33 12.05 1.80
N HIS A 207 -5.40 13.37 1.65
CA HIS A 207 -6.20 14.24 2.52
C HIS A 207 -7.68 13.85 2.52
N ARG A 208 -8.26 13.61 1.33
CA ARG A 208 -9.68 13.21 1.21
C ARG A 208 -9.96 11.84 1.82
N ILE A 209 -9.04 10.88 1.73
CA ILE A 209 -9.15 9.58 2.41
C ILE A 209 -9.11 9.79 3.93
N MET A 210 -8.19 10.62 4.44
CA MET A 210 -8.03 10.87 5.86
C MET A 210 -9.14 11.72 6.49
N ALA A 211 -9.85 12.51 5.69
CA ALA A 211 -11.02 13.26 6.13
C ALA A 211 -12.25 12.35 6.38
N ARG A 212 -12.18 11.07 6.02
CA ARG A 212 -13.23 10.06 6.27
C ARG A 212 -13.04 9.40 7.65
N PRO A 213 -14.05 8.66 8.16
CA PRO A 213 -13.90 7.92 9.40
C PRO A 213 -12.66 7.01 9.42
N PRO A 214 -12.00 6.78 10.57
CA PRO A 214 -10.71 6.07 10.61
C PRO A 214 -10.68 4.69 9.95
N PHE A 215 -11.79 3.95 10.00
CA PHE A 215 -11.93 2.63 9.36
C PHE A 215 -11.89 2.69 7.83
N PHE A 216 -12.21 3.84 7.23
CA PHE A 216 -12.20 4.04 5.78
C PHE A 216 -10.82 3.79 5.16
N THR A 217 -9.75 4.15 5.85
CA THR A 217 -8.36 3.90 5.38
C THR A 217 -8.07 2.41 5.22
N THR A 218 -8.63 1.58 6.10
CA THR A 218 -8.45 0.12 6.05
C THR A 218 -9.26 -0.45 4.88
N HIS A 219 -10.55 -0.12 4.77
CA HIS A 219 -11.36 -0.55 3.62
C HIS A 219 -10.79 -0.06 2.29
N PHE A 220 -10.26 1.16 2.24
CA PHE A 220 -9.62 1.67 1.04
C PHE A 220 -8.42 0.81 0.61
N ALA A 221 -7.61 0.37 1.57
CA ALA A 221 -6.51 -0.57 1.32
C ALA A 221 -7.00 -1.99 0.98
N GLU A 222 -8.08 -2.49 1.61
CA GLU A 222 -8.69 -3.79 1.26
C GLU A 222 -9.04 -3.84 -0.23
N ARG A 223 -9.55 -2.74 -0.80
CA ARG A 223 -9.91 -2.64 -2.21
C ARG A 223 -8.71 -2.71 -3.18
N PHE A 224 -7.48 -2.49 -2.71
CA PHE A 224 -6.26 -2.76 -3.49
C PHE A 224 -5.95 -4.26 -3.50
N VAL A 225 -6.00 -4.89 -2.33
CA VAL A 225 -5.75 -6.32 -2.14
C VAL A 225 -6.78 -7.16 -2.90
N LEU A 226 -8.08 -6.85 -2.76
CA LEU A 226 -9.16 -7.54 -3.48
C LEU A 226 -8.99 -7.44 -4.99
N ARG A 227 -8.55 -6.28 -5.50
CA ARG A 227 -8.25 -6.09 -6.93
C ARG A 227 -7.09 -6.94 -7.42
N ALA A 228 -6.05 -7.11 -6.59
CA ALA A 228 -4.92 -7.95 -6.92
C ALA A 228 -5.32 -9.43 -7.01
N HIS A 229 -6.07 -9.93 -6.02
CA HIS A 229 -6.61 -11.30 -6.03
C HIS A 229 -7.53 -11.54 -7.21
N GLN A 230 -8.51 -10.67 -7.42
CA GLN A 230 -9.46 -10.81 -8.52
C GLN A 230 -8.76 -10.75 -9.89
N ALA A 231 -7.67 -9.99 -10.04
CA ALA A 231 -6.86 -9.99 -11.25
C ALA A 231 -6.17 -11.34 -11.49
N SER A 232 -5.67 -11.97 -10.42
CA SER A 232 -5.08 -13.31 -10.48
C SER A 232 -6.10 -14.39 -10.83
N GLU A 233 -7.26 -14.37 -10.19
CA GLU A 233 -8.33 -15.34 -10.44
C GLU A 233 -8.85 -15.26 -11.89
N LYS A 234 -8.90 -14.04 -12.45
CA LYS A 234 -9.31 -13.80 -13.85
C LYS A 234 -8.20 -14.07 -14.86
N ALA A 235 -6.98 -14.38 -14.44
CA ALA A 235 -5.83 -14.62 -15.32
C ALA A 235 -5.88 -15.98 -16.03
N THR A 236 -7.04 -16.47 -16.45
CA THR A 236 -7.25 -17.86 -16.93
C THR A 236 -6.67 -18.16 -18.31
N THR A 237 -6.22 -17.14 -19.05
CA THR A 237 -5.62 -17.29 -20.38
C THR A 237 -4.29 -16.55 -20.45
N PRO A 238 -3.39 -16.89 -21.39
CA PRO A 238 -2.08 -16.25 -21.49
C PRO A 238 -2.17 -14.73 -21.69
N VAL A 239 -3.16 -14.29 -22.47
CA VAL A 239 -3.41 -12.87 -22.74
C VAL A 239 -3.87 -12.16 -21.46
N LEU A 240 -4.77 -12.78 -20.69
CA LEU A 240 -5.25 -12.22 -19.43
C LEU A 240 -4.17 -12.25 -18.34
N LEU A 241 -3.30 -13.26 -18.33
CA LEU A 241 -2.17 -13.35 -17.42
C LEU A 241 -1.20 -12.17 -17.61
N GLY A 242 -0.84 -11.85 -18.85
CA GLY A 242 -0.02 -10.66 -19.13
C GLY A 242 -0.70 -9.35 -18.68
N LYS A 243 -2.02 -9.26 -18.81
CA LYS A 243 -2.79 -8.11 -18.33
C LYS A 243 -2.87 -8.05 -16.81
N ALA A 244 -2.99 -9.19 -16.12
CA ALA A 244 -2.96 -9.28 -14.66
C ALA A 244 -1.61 -8.81 -14.10
N VAL A 245 -0.50 -9.21 -14.74
CA VAL A 245 0.85 -8.72 -14.41
C VAL A 245 0.93 -7.19 -14.51
N GLY A 246 0.46 -6.62 -15.62
CA GLY A 246 0.43 -5.16 -15.80
C GLY A 246 -0.50 -4.45 -14.81
N TYR A 247 -1.63 -5.07 -14.47
CA TYR A 247 -2.59 -4.54 -13.51
C TYR A 247 -2.02 -4.50 -12.09
N LEU A 248 -1.36 -5.58 -11.65
CA LEU A 248 -0.68 -5.63 -10.36
C LEU A 248 0.46 -4.60 -10.26
N ASP A 249 1.18 -4.36 -11.35
CA ASP A 249 2.24 -3.35 -11.41
C ASP A 249 1.67 -1.94 -11.14
N GLY A 250 0.51 -1.64 -11.73
CA GLY A 250 -0.23 -0.42 -11.46
C GLY A 250 -0.70 -0.32 -10.00
N LEU A 251 -1.22 -1.40 -9.42
CA LEU A 251 -1.64 -1.42 -8.00
C LEU A 251 -0.45 -1.19 -7.05
N MET A 252 0.67 -1.87 -7.26
CA MET A 252 1.89 -1.69 -6.48
C MET A 252 2.44 -0.26 -6.62
N SER A 253 2.43 0.28 -7.85
CA SER A 253 2.87 1.66 -8.11
C SER A 253 2.00 2.69 -7.39
N ALA A 254 0.67 2.58 -7.50
CA ALA A 254 -0.27 3.43 -6.76
C ALA A 254 -0.06 3.33 -5.25
N THR A 255 0.10 2.11 -4.73
CA THR A 255 0.38 1.87 -3.32
C THR A 255 1.67 2.57 -2.90
N GLY A 256 2.74 2.44 -3.67
CA GLY A 256 4.03 3.07 -3.38
C GLY A 256 3.97 4.59 -3.36
N ILE A 257 3.18 5.21 -4.23
CA ILE A 257 2.95 6.67 -4.22
C ILE A 257 2.19 7.05 -2.94
N LEU A 258 1.05 6.43 -2.67
CA LEU A 258 0.21 6.75 -1.51
C LEU A 258 0.93 6.57 -0.16
N LEU A 259 1.77 5.54 -0.02
CA LEU A 259 2.53 5.28 1.20
C LEU A 259 3.64 6.33 1.45
N LYS A 260 4.10 7.03 0.41
CA LYS A 260 5.03 8.16 0.56
C LYS A 260 4.32 9.42 1.05
N GLU A 261 3.08 9.64 0.61
CA GLU A 261 2.32 10.85 0.93
C GLU A 261 1.85 10.89 2.39
N SER A 262 1.38 9.77 2.95
CA SER A 262 0.79 9.79 4.29
C SER A 262 1.12 8.56 5.13
N HIS A 263 1.74 8.82 6.29
CA HIS A 263 2.00 7.79 7.31
C HIS A 263 0.73 7.18 7.90
N GLN A 264 -0.42 7.85 7.82
CA GLN A 264 -1.68 7.29 8.31
C GLN A 264 -2.23 6.23 7.36
N LEU A 265 -2.05 6.40 6.04
CA LEU A 265 -2.41 5.39 5.04
C LEU A 265 -1.60 4.10 5.24
N ILE A 266 -0.33 4.22 5.64
CA ILE A 266 0.51 3.07 6.00
C ILE A 266 -0.20 2.17 7.03
N GLY A 267 -0.86 2.76 8.03
CA GLY A 267 -1.61 2.00 9.03
C GLY A 267 -2.77 1.19 8.45
N GLY A 268 -3.50 1.75 7.48
CA GLY A 268 -4.59 1.06 6.78
C GLY A 268 -4.09 -0.11 5.93
N PHE A 269 -3.06 0.12 5.11
CA PHE A 269 -2.44 -0.93 4.29
C PHE A 269 -1.83 -2.07 5.13
N ARG A 270 -1.23 -1.74 6.28
CA ARG A 270 -0.70 -2.76 7.21
C ARG A 270 -1.77 -3.63 7.85
N ARG A 271 -2.98 -3.12 8.06
CA ARG A 271 -4.06 -3.90 8.68
C ARG A 271 -4.63 -4.97 7.74
N VAL A 272 -4.35 -4.84 6.44
CA VAL A 272 -4.82 -5.75 5.40
C VAL A 272 -3.66 -6.59 4.85
N ASP A 273 -2.53 -6.62 5.54
CA ASP A 273 -1.33 -7.39 5.20
C ASP A 273 -0.90 -7.25 3.74
N TYR A 274 -1.02 -6.04 3.18
CA TYR A 274 -0.93 -5.79 1.74
C TYR A 274 0.33 -6.34 1.06
N LEU A 275 1.49 -6.36 1.76
CA LEU A 275 2.73 -6.92 1.21
C LEU A 275 2.66 -8.44 1.08
N GLY A 276 2.14 -9.12 2.10
CA GLY A 276 1.93 -10.57 2.06
C GLY A 276 0.93 -10.93 0.97
N GLU A 277 -0.17 -10.19 0.87
CA GLU A 277 -1.20 -10.42 -0.13
C GLU A 277 -0.71 -10.17 -1.56
N TYR A 278 0.01 -9.05 -1.80
CA TYR A 278 0.63 -8.80 -3.09
C TYR A 278 1.68 -9.83 -3.45
N SER A 279 2.45 -10.32 -2.48
CA SER A 279 3.40 -11.40 -2.71
C SER A 279 2.69 -12.70 -3.06
N ALA A 280 1.60 -13.05 -2.38
CA ALA A 280 0.83 -14.25 -2.67
C ALA A 280 0.26 -14.23 -4.10
N VAL A 281 -0.29 -13.09 -4.51
CA VAL A 281 -0.75 -12.87 -5.89
C VAL A 281 0.40 -12.97 -6.88
N LEU A 282 1.55 -12.33 -6.62
CA LEU A 282 2.73 -12.44 -7.47
C LEU A 282 3.20 -13.90 -7.61
N ASN A 283 3.19 -14.66 -6.52
CA ASN A 283 3.55 -16.06 -6.50
C ASN A 283 2.61 -16.90 -7.35
N ALA A 284 1.29 -16.69 -7.22
CA ALA A 284 0.28 -17.36 -8.05
C ALA A 284 0.49 -17.06 -9.54
N LEU A 285 0.62 -15.79 -9.91
CA LEU A 285 0.87 -15.38 -11.30
C LEU A 285 2.17 -16.00 -11.85
N SER A 286 3.25 -15.99 -11.05
CA SER A 286 4.56 -16.53 -11.46
C SER A 286 4.54 -18.04 -11.66
N THR A 287 3.78 -18.77 -10.83
CA THR A 287 3.56 -20.22 -10.97
C THR A 287 2.84 -20.50 -12.28
N GLN A 288 1.74 -19.80 -12.54
CA GLN A 288 0.98 -19.99 -13.77
C GLN A 288 1.80 -19.69 -15.04
N ALA A 289 2.63 -18.64 -15.03
CA ALA A 289 3.51 -18.34 -16.16
C ALA A 289 4.59 -19.39 -16.38
N ALA A 290 5.11 -20.01 -15.31
CA ALA A 290 6.10 -21.07 -15.41
C ALA A 290 5.50 -22.36 -15.96
N GLU A 291 4.30 -22.75 -15.50
CA GLU A 291 3.59 -23.95 -15.97
C GLU A 291 3.24 -23.89 -17.46
N GLU A 292 2.94 -22.69 -17.97
CA GLU A 292 2.59 -22.46 -19.37
C GLU A 292 3.79 -22.15 -20.30
N ASP A 293 5.03 -22.26 -19.80
CA ASP A 293 6.29 -21.92 -20.51
C ASP A 293 6.27 -20.51 -21.14
N ARG A 294 5.78 -19.52 -20.38
CA ARG A 294 5.56 -18.15 -20.86
C ARG A 294 6.77 -17.26 -20.62
N SER A 295 7.90 -17.61 -21.23
CA SER A 295 9.16 -16.86 -21.15
C SER A 295 9.01 -15.33 -21.38
N LEU A 296 8.06 -14.93 -22.23
CA LEU A 296 7.78 -13.52 -22.57
C LEU A 296 7.18 -12.68 -21.42
N LEU A 297 6.61 -13.30 -20.39
CA LEU A 297 5.98 -12.58 -19.27
C LEU A 297 6.96 -12.22 -18.15
N PHE A 298 8.09 -12.93 -18.06
CA PHE A 298 9.06 -12.75 -16.98
C PHE A 298 9.70 -11.36 -16.90
N PRO A 299 9.94 -10.61 -17.98
CA PRO A 299 10.37 -9.21 -17.86
C PRO A 299 9.35 -8.35 -17.09
N GLY A 300 8.05 -8.58 -17.30
CA GLY A 300 6.98 -7.91 -16.54
C GLY A 300 6.98 -8.34 -15.07
N MET A 301 7.17 -9.63 -14.80
CA MET A 301 7.24 -10.15 -13.43
C MET A 301 8.50 -9.67 -12.68
N PHE A 302 9.62 -9.48 -13.37
CA PHE A 302 10.83 -8.88 -12.77
C PHE A 302 10.59 -7.44 -12.32
N ARG A 303 9.77 -6.68 -13.06
CA ARG A 303 9.32 -5.36 -12.60
C ARG A 303 8.47 -5.48 -11.34
N LEU A 304 7.55 -6.44 -11.25
CA LEU A 304 6.75 -6.66 -10.05
C LEU A 304 7.60 -7.01 -8.82
N VAL A 305 8.57 -7.92 -8.97
CA VAL A 305 9.56 -8.24 -7.94
C VAL A 305 10.28 -6.96 -7.48
N THR A 306 10.76 -6.16 -8.43
CA THR A 306 11.42 -4.88 -8.15
C THR A 306 10.50 -3.90 -7.42
N SER A 307 9.23 -3.81 -7.82
CA SER A 307 8.22 -2.97 -7.19
C SER A 307 7.94 -3.41 -5.75
N ALA A 308 7.84 -4.71 -5.49
CA ALA A 308 7.70 -5.26 -4.13
C ALA A 308 8.91 -4.89 -3.24
N PHE A 309 10.14 -5.03 -3.74
CA PHE A 309 11.33 -4.58 -3.01
C PHE A 309 11.29 -3.07 -2.69
N LYS A 310 10.88 -2.24 -3.66
CA LYS A 310 10.75 -0.78 -3.43
C LYS A 310 9.72 -0.46 -2.34
N LEU A 311 8.59 -1.17 -2.31
CA LEU A 311 7.57 -1.01 -1.28
C LEU A 311 8.11 -1.32 0.13
N VAL A 312 8.96 -2.35 0.26
CA VAL A 312 9.63 -2.66 1.53
C VAL A 312 10.58 -1.53 1.94
N LEU A 313 11.40 -1.05 1.00
CA LEU A 313 12.43 -0.04 1.25
C LEU A 313 11.84 1.35 1.59
N HIS A 314 10.62 1.66 1.14
CA HIS A 314 9.95 2.91 1.51
C HIS A 314 9.66 3.04 3.01
N GLN A 315 9.73 1.96 3.79
CA GLN A 315 9.50 1.97 5.23
C GLN A 315 10.69 1.39 5.99
N GLU A 316 11.86 2.02 5.91
CA GLU A 316 13.12 1.55 6.51
C GLU A 316 13.02 1.16 8.00
N SER A 317 12.16 1.83 8.77
CA SER A 317 11.93 1.53 10.19
C SER A 317 11.23 0.19 10.44
N ARG A 318 10.48 -0.32 9.46
CA ARG A 318 9.75 -1.60 9.50
C ARG A 318 10.30 -2.63 8.50
N ALA A 319 11.43 -2.36 7.84
CA ALA A 319 11.96 -3.21 6.77
C ALA A 319 11.94 -4.72 7.13
N VAL A 320 12.38 -5.09 8.33
CA VAL A 320 12.37 -6.49 8.81
C VAL A 320 10.98 -7.12 8.80
N HIS A 321 9.95 -6.44 9.32
CA HIS A 321 8.59 -6.98 9.32
C HIS A 321 7.98 -6.99 7.91
N ASN A 322 8.34 -6.01 7.07
CA ASN A 322 7.91 -5.99 5.69
C ASN A 322 8.51 -7.16 4.88
N TYR A 323 9.77 -7.53 5.13
CA TYR A 323 10.38 -8.74 4.55
C TYR A 323 9.69 -10.00 5.08
N LYS A 324 9.36 -10.05 6.37
CA LYS A 324 8.57 -11.14 6.96
C LYS A 324 7.24 -11.32 6.21
N GLU A 325 6.49 -10.23 5.98
CA GLU A 325 5.22 -10.26 5.26
C GLU A 325 5.38 -10.73 3.81
N LEU A 326 6.39 -10.22 3.08
CA LEU A 326 6.69 -10.72 1.73
C LEU A 326 6.95 -12.23 1.75
N PHE A 327 7.76 -12.72 2.68
CA PHE A 327 8.15 -14.13 2.72
C PHE A 327 6.96 -15.03 3.03
N ALA A 328 6.06 -14.58 3.92
CA ALA A 328 4.81 -15.28 4.21
C ALA A 328 3.92 -15.46 2.97
N GLY A 329 4.00 -14.54 2.01
CA GLY A 329 3.28 -14.63 0.74
C GLY A 329 4.03 -15.37 -0.38
N GLY A 330 5.05 -16.17 -0.10
CA GLY A 330 5.77 -16.94 -1.14
C GLY A 330 6.61 -16.08 -2.09
N PHE A 331 7.19 -14.98 -1.59
CA PHE A 331 7.97 -14.07 -2.42
C PHE A 331 9.23 -14.71 -2.98
N ILE A 332 9.88 -15.61 -2.22
CA ILE A 332 11.16 -16.21 -2.60
C ILE A 332 10.99 -17.08 -3.85
N GLU A 333 9.94 -17.90 -3.88
CA GLU A 333 9.59 -18.76 -5.00
C GLU A 333 9.35 -17.93 -6.26
N SER A 334 8.63 -16.81 -6.11
CA SER A 334 8.40 -15.84 -7.18
C SER A 334 9.71 -15.28 -7.72
N VAL A 335 10.59 -14.83 -6.83
CA VAL A 335 11.91 -14.28 -7.18
C VAL A 335 12.73 -15.33 -7.93
N LEU A 336 12.78 -16.58 -7.45
CA LEU A 336 13.55 -17.64 -8.10
C LEU A 336 13.02 -17.97 -9.48
N ARG A 337 11.70 -18.14 -9.65
CA ARG A 337 11.09 -18.36 -10.98
C ARG A 337 11.48 -17.26 -11.97
N VAL A 338 11.38 -16.01 -11.52
CA VAL A 338 11.70 -14.86 -12.37
C VAL A 338 13.19 -14.80 -12.69
N ILE A 339 14.08 -15.03 -11.71
CA ILE A 339 15.53 -15.00 -11.91
C ILE A 339 15.98 -16.11 -12.88
N LEU A 340 15.41 -17.31 -12.74
CA LEU A 340 15.70 -18.44 -13.61
C LEU A 340 15.31 -18.20 -15.07
N ALA A 341 14.31 -17.33 -15.31
CA ALA A 341 13.86 -16.96 -16.63
C ALA A 341 14.67 -15.83 -17.29
N ILE A 342 15.63 -15.22 -16.57
CA ILE A 342 16.48 -14.16 -17.13
C ILE A 342 17.45 -14.77 -18.15
N PRO A 343 17.49 -14.27 -19.40
CA PRO A 343 18.49 -14.70 -20.38
C PRO A 343 19.91 -14.45 -19.86
N SER A 344 20.82 -15.42 -20.02
CA SER A 344 22.21 -15.30 -19.59
C SER A 344 22.99 -14.16 -20.27
N THR A 345 22.47 -13.64 -21.38
CA THR A 345 22.99 -12.49 -22.10
C THR A 345 22.64 -11.15 -21.44
N ASP A 346 21.59 -11.09 -20.61
CA ASP A 346 21.17 -9.87 -19.91
C ASP A 346 21.91 -9.68 -18.58
N LYS A 347 23.12 -9.14 -18.69
CA LYS A 347 24.00 -8.87 -17.55
C LYS A 347 23.40 -7.87 -16.55
N THR A 348 22.59 -6.92 -17.01
CA THR A 348 22.02 -5.87 -16.15
C THR A 348 20.95 -6.45 -15.23
N THR A 349 19.98 -7.17 -15.81
CA THR A 349 18.92 -7.82 -15.03
C THR A 349 19.49 -8.91 -14.15
N THR A 350 20.49 -9.66 -14.63
CA THR A 350 21.26 -10.62 -13.81
C THR A 350 21.92 -9.94 -12.61
N GLY A 351 22.58 -8.79 -12.79
CA GLY A 351 23.19 -8.04 -11.68
C GLY A 351 22.16 -7.61 -10.61
N LEU A 352 20.99 -7.14 -11.04
CA LEU A 352 19.90 -6.79 -10.13
C LEU A 352 19.34 -8.01 -9.38
N ALA A 353 19.16 -9.13 -10.09
CA ALA A 353 18.75 -10.41 -9.50
C ALA A 353 19.70 -10.88 -8.39
N LEU A 354 21.02 -10.79 -8.63
CA LEU A 354 22.03 -11.13 -7.63
C LEU A 354 21.92 -10.25 -6.40
N ASN A 355 21.75 -8.93 -6.58
CA ASN A 355 21.56 -8.00 -5.48
C ASN A 355 20.30 -8.34 -4.67
N TYR A 356 19.20 -8.72 -5.32
CA TYR A 356 17.99 -9.14 -4.63
C TYR A 356 18.20 -10.40 -3.79
N LEU A 357 18.85 -11.43 -4.33
CA LEU A 357 19.17 -12.65 -3.55
C LEU A 357 20.05 -12.34 -2.33
N GLN A 358 21.05 -11.46 -2.50
CA GLN A 358 21.90 -11.02 -1.38
C GLN A 358 21.10 -10.26 -0.32
N ILE A 359 20.21 -9.36 -0.72
CA ILE A 359 19.33 -8.64 0.19
C ILE A 359 18.43 -9.63 0.95
N LEU A 360 17.81 -10.59 0.26
CA LEU A 360 16.99 -11.62 0.90
C LEU A 360 17.80 -12.41 1.93
N GLY A 361 19.02 -12.81 1.58
CA GLY A 361 19.95 -13.50 2.49
C GLY A 361 20.34 -12.66 3.70
N PHE A 362 20.51 -11.35 3.54
CA PHE A 362 20.84 -10.45 4.65
C PHE A 362 19.71 -10.37 5.70
N TYR A 363 18.45 -10.50 5.29
CA TYR A 363 17.32 -10.42 6.23
C TYR A 363 16.99 -11.74 6.93
N THR A 364 17.64 -12.86 6.56
CA THR A 364 17.47 -14.14 7.28
C THR A 364 18.12 -14.14 8.67
N VAL A 365 18.95 -13.14 8.99
CA VAL A 365 19.56 -12.99 10.33
C VAL A 365 18.53 -12.68 11.42
N TYR A 366 17.36 -12.16 11.01
CA TYR A 366 16.28 -11.80 11.91
C TYR A 366 15.36 -13.02 12.14
N PRO A 367 15.22 -13.52 13.38
CA PRO A 367 14.42 -14.71 13.68
C PRO A 367 12.99 -14.63 13.15
N CYS A 368 12.33 -13.48 13.26
CA CYS A 368 10.95 -13.36 12.80
C CYS A 368 10.78 -13.55 11.28
N VAL A 369 11.80 -13.19 10.48
CA VAL A 369 11.84 -13.42 9.03
C VAL A 369 12.17 -14.88 8.77
N LEU A 370 13.21 -15.37 9.43
CA LEU A 370 13.68 -16.75 9.29
C LEU A 370 12.61 -17.78 9.67
N GLU A 371 11.89 -17.59 10.77
CA GLU A 371 10.77 -18.44 11.21
C GLU A 371 9.67 -18.54 10.16
N THR A 372 9.48 -17.50 9.34
CA THR A 372 8.50 -17.52 8.26
C THR A 372 8.97 -18.39 7.07
N MET A 373 10.27 -18.64 6.97
CA MET A 373 10.88 -19.52 5.97
C MET A 373 11.10 -20.94 6.48
N LEU A 374 11.28 -21.11 7.80
CA LEU A 374 11.50 -22.42 8.41
C LEU A 374 10.23 -23.26 8.26
N GLY A 375 10.32 -24.32 7.45
CA GLY A 375 9.19 -25.20 7.12
C GLY A 375 8.58 -24.95 5.74
N VAL A 376 9.04 -23.94 5.00
CA VAL A 376 8.70 -23.78 3.59
C VAL A 376 9.62 -24.68 2.76
N GLU A 377 9.07 -25.77 2.22
CA GLU A 377 9.78 -26.59 1.25
C GLU A 377 9.75 -25.93 -0.12
N TYR A 378 10.91 -25.48 -0.61
CA TYR A 378 11.01 -24.96 -1.96
C TYR A 378 10.66 -26.06 -2.98
N PRO A 379 9.83 -25.78 -4.00
CA PRO A 379 9.51 -26.73 -5.06
C PRO A 379 10.77 -27.36 -5.67
N VAL A 380 10.77 -28.68 -5.82
CA VAL A 380 11.93 -29.45 -6.30
C VAL A 380 12.38 -28.96 -7.68
N GLU A 381 11.41 -28.58 -8.51
CA GLU A 381 11.60 -28.06 -9.86
C GLU A 381 12.47 -26.79 -9.85
N LEU A 382 12.27 -25.89 -8.88
CA LEU A 382 13.09 -24.67 -8.76
C LEU A 382 14.52 -25.01 -8.36
N ARG A 383 14.70 -25.98 -7.46
CA ARG A 383 16.03 -26.44 -7.04
C ARG A 383 16.80 -27.04 -8.22
N GLU A 384 16.15 -27.89 -9.00
CA GLU A 384 16.76 -28.50 -10.18
C GLU A 384 17.07 -27.47 -11.27
N CYS A 385 16.19 -26.50 -11.50
CA CYS A 385 16.43 -25.43 -12.47
C CYS A 385 17.61 -24.53 -12.06
N LEU A 386 17.79 -24.28 -10.75
CA LEU A 386 18.95 -23.56 -10.23
C LEU A 386 20.26 -24.34 -10.40
N GLU A 387 20.22 -25.66 -10.30
CA GLU A 387 21.39 -26.49 -10.57
C GLU A 387 21.77 -26.51 -12.05
N ARG A 388 20.75 -26.45 -12.93
CA ARG A 388 20.87 -26.45 -14.40
C ARG A 388 21.05 -25.06 -15.02
N THR A 389 20.94 -23.98 -14.25
CA THR A 389 21.06 -22.63 -14.79
C THR A 389 22.43 -22.40 -15.41
N GLY A 390 22.45 -21.77 -16.59
CA GLY A 390 23.69 -21.44 -17.30
C GLY A 390 24.49 -20.29 -16.67
N SER A 391 24.02 -19.71 -15.55
CA SER A 391 24.65 -18.60 -14.85
C SER A 391 25.33 -19.05 -13.55
N PRO A 392 26.67 -19.22 -13.53
CA PRO A 392 27.41 -19.59 -12.33
C PRO A 392 27.25 -18.59 -11.18
N ALA A 393 27.01 -17.31 -11.51
CA ALA A 393 26.82 -16.26 -10.52
C ALA A 393 25.49 -16.42 -9.76
N ILE A 394 24.40 -16.71 -10.47
CA ILE A 394 23.08 -16.94 -9.86
C ILE A 394 23.13 -18.20 -8.99
N LYS A 395 23.74 -19.27 -9.51
CA LYS A 395 23.93 -20.51 -8.75
C LYS A 395 24.70 -20.28 -7.44
N ARG A 396 25.80 -19.53 -7.49
CA ARG A 396 26.58 -19.18 -6.29
C ARG A 396 25.77 -18.33 -5.31
N ALA A 397 25.11 -17.27 -5.77
CA ALA A 397 24.31 -16.42 -4.90
C ALA A 397 23.16 -17.19 -4.21
N TRP A 398 22.56 -18.15 -4.90
CA TRP A 398 21.56 -19.04 -4.32
C TRP A 398 22.15 -19.99 -3.27
N GLN A 399 23.32 -20.57 -3.54
CA GLN A 399 24.03 -21.40 -2.56
C GLN A 399 24.41 -20.60 -1.31
N ASP A 400 24.93 -19.38 -1.49
CA ASP A 400 25.26 -18.47 -0.39
C ASP A 400 24.01 -18.14 0.45
N PHE A 401 22.88 -17.88 -0.20
CA PHE A 401 21.59 -17.69 0.46
C PHE A 401 21.15 -18.92 1.27
N CYS A 402 21.24 -20.12 0.69
CA CYS A 402 20.87 -21.37 1.38
C CYS A 402 21.75 -21.63 2.60
N VAL A 403 23.06 -21.40 2.47
CA VAL A 403 24.03 -21.54 3.57
C VAL A 403 23.70 -20.54 4.67
N ALA A 404 23.45 -19.28 4.32
CA ALA A 404 23.08 -18.24 5.29
C ALA A 404 21.77 -18.59 6.02
N GLN A 405 20.75 -19.06 5.31
CA GLN A 405 19.48 -19.50 5.90
C GLN A 405 19.69 -20.68 6.85
N HIS A 406 20.46 -21.70 6.43
CA HIS A 406 20.71 -22.89 7.24
C HIS A 406 21.48 -22.56 8.53
N GLU A 407 22.53 -21.76 8.42
CA GLU A 407 23.33 -21.35 9.57
C GLU A 407 22.53 -20.47 10.53
N ALA A 408 21.73 -19.53 10.01
CA ALA A 408 20.83 -18.73 10.83
C ALA A 408 19.78 -19.62 11.54
N GLY A 409 19.26 -20.65 10.85
CA GLY A 409 18.35 -21.65 11.42
C GLY A 409 18.99 -22.41 12.58
N ARG A 410 20.21 -22.90 12.39
CA ARG A 410 20.99 -23.60 13.42
C ARG A 410 21.21 -22.70 14.65
N VAL A 411 21.54 -21.42 14.44
CA VAL A 411 21.69 -20.44 15.53
C VAL A 411 20.37 -20.22 16.25
N LEU A 412 19.27 -20.06 15.52
CA LEU A 412 17.94 -19.88 16.10
C LEU A 412 17.51 -21.07 16.97
N ASP A 413 17.78 -22.30 16.53
CA ASP A 413 17.49 -23.51 17.29
C ASP A 413 18.31 -23.63 18.59
N GLN A 414 19.51 -23.04 18.61
CA GLN A 414 20.38 -23.00 19.79
C GLN A 414 20.00 -21.88 20.79
N MET A 415 19.14 -20.94 20.41
CA MET A 415 18.71 -19.87 21.31
C MET A 415 17.68 -20.39 22.32
N GLU A 416 18.14 -20.63 23.57
CA GLU A 416 17.29 -21.08 24.69
C GLU A 416 16.10 -20.14 24.99
N ASN A 417 16.27 -18.84 24.69
CA ASN A 417 15.21 -17.83 24.81
C ASN A 417 14.96 -17.15 23.46
N ARG A 418 14.00 -17.68 22.68
CA ARG A 418 13.51 -17.07 21.43
C ARG A 418 12.86 -15.68 21.62
N ARG A 419 12.75 -15.17 22.85
CA ARG A 419 12.12 -13.89 23.20
C ARG A 419 13.16 -12.86 23.65
N GLY A 420 13.96 -12.37 22.71
CA GLY A 420 14.84 -11.21 22.92
C GLY A 420 14.07 -9.89 22.84
N LEU A 421 14.62 -8.80 23.41
CA LEU A 421 14.10 -7.43 23.20
C LEU A 421 14.25 -6.95 21.75
N CYS A 422 15.12 -7.61 20.98
CA CYS A 422 15.45 -7.27 19.60
C CYS A 422 15.41 -8.55 18.76
N ASP A 423 14.75 -8.48 17.61
CA ASP A 423 14.74 -9.55 16.61
C ASP A 423 16.07 -9.66 15.86
N ASN A 424 17.16 -9.05 16.32
CA ASN A 424 18.47 -9.24 15.72
C ASN A 424 19.31 -10.15 16.63
N SER A 425 19.51 -11.39 16.19
CA SER A 425 20.30 -12.42 16.88
C SER A 425 21.75 -12.00 17.14
N SER A 426 22.30 -11.09 16.31
CA SER A 426 23.64 -10.52 16.50
C SER A 426 23.72 -9.44 17.59
N VAL A 427 22.58 -8.92 18.03
CA VAL A 427 22.44 -7.96 19.14
C VAL A 427 21.80 -8.67 20.33
N GLY A 428 22.43 -9.77 20.75
CA GLY A 428 22.05 -10.51 21.94
C GLY A 428 22.35 -9.70 23.21
N VAL A 429 21.55 -8.68 23.51
CA VAL A 429 21.51 -8.11 24.85
C VAL A 429 20.33 -8.74 25.56
N GLU A 430 20.61 -9.60 26.52
CA GLU A 430 19.56 -10.15 27.36
C GLU A 430 18.79 -9.01 28.04
N LEU A 431 17.47 -9.20 28.13
CA LEU A 431 16.54 -8.24 28.74
C LEU A 431 17.00 -7.91 30.17
N THR A 432 17.58 -8.88 30.88
CA THR A 432 18.28 -8.78 32.17
C THR A 432 19.45 -7.80 32.13
N THR A 433 20.34 -7.89 31.15
CA THR A 433 21.51 -7.00 31.00
C THR A 433 21.09 -5.57 30.70
N LEU A 434 20.05 -5.37 29.90
CA LEU A 434 19.50 -4.05 29.58
C LEU A 434 18.74 -3.45 30.78
N LEU A 435 17.99 -4.28 31.52
CA LEU A 435 17.39 -3.90 32.81
C LEU A 435 18.47 -3.52 33.82
N PHE A 436 19.56 -4.29 33.88
CA PHE A 436 20.68 -4.05 34.78
C PHE A 436 21.39 -2.74 34.41
N LEU A 437 21.62 -2.47 33.11
CA LEU A 437 22.15 -1.21 32.60
C LEU A 437 21.24 -0.02 32.92
N LEU A 438 19.91 -0.16 32.75
CA LEU A 438 18.95 0.87 33.10
C LEU A 438 18.92 1.13 34.62
N ILE A 439 18.98 0.08 35.44
CA ILE A 439 19.09 0.18 36.91
C ILE A 439 20.41 0.87 37.28
N THR A 440 21.53 0.46 36.68
CA THR A 440 22.86 1.01 36.96
C THR A 440 22.97 2.47 36.53
N LEU A 441 22.44 2.83 35.37
CA LEU A 441 22.40 4.22 34.89
C LEU A 441 21.46 5.10 35.72
N SER A 442 20.37 4.53 36.25
CA SER A 442 19.48 5.23 37.21
C SER A 442 20.14 5.44 38.58
N SER A 443 21.05 4.53 39.00
CA SER A 443 21.84 4.70 40.22
C SER A 443 23.03 5.64 40.07
N VAL A 444 23.67 5.66 38.89
CA VAL A 444 24.88 6.47 38.64
C VAL A 444 24.57 7.95 38.41
N ASN A 445 23.40 8.30 37.86
CA ASN A 445 22.99 9.70 37.67
C ASN A 445 22.13 10.27 38.83
N GLY A 446 21.98 9.54 39.94
CA GLY A 446 20.94 9.82 40.94
C GLY A 446 21.40 10.04 42.38
N TRP A 447 22.70 10.11 42.67
CA TRP A 447 23.15 10.22 44.07
C TRP A 447 23.76 11.57 44.46
N GLU A 448 24.23 12.39 43.51
CA GLU A 448 24.80 13.71 43.85
C GLU A 448 23.94 14.91 43.43
N ALA A 449 22.94 14.72 42.54
CA ALA A 449 22.15 15.85 42.00
C ALA A 449 20.71 15.97 42.54
N LEU A 450 20.27 15.09 43.45
CA LEU A 450 18.89 15.10 43.99
C LEU A 450 18.91 15.14 45.51
N GLY A 451 19.07 16.35 46.04
CA GLY A 451 18.82 16.64 47.45
C GLY A 451 17.40 16.25 47.88
N ARG A 452 17.32 15.39 48.88
CA ARG A 452 16.33 15.33 49.99
C ARG A 452 14.81 15.53 49.71
N GLN A 453 14.26 15.31 48.52
CA GLN A 453 12.80 15.41 48.34
C GLN A 453 12.07 14.30 47.57
N ASN A 454 12.69 13.16 47.26
CA ASN A 454 11.95 12.04 46.65
C ASN A 454 12.27 10.68 47.31
N ALA A 455 11.68 10.45 48.47
CA ALA A 455 11.67 9.17 49.17
C ALA A 455 10.86 7.99 48.52
N PRO A 456 9.97 8.14 47.52
CA PRO A 456 9.20 6.98 47.02
C PRO A 456 9.90 6.12 45.97
N ILE A 457 10.98 6.59 45.31
CA ILE A 457 11.70 5.80 44.28
C ILE A 457 12.60 4.72 44.91
N ALA A 458 13.11 4.97 46.13
CA ALA A 458 13.91 3.99 46.87
C ALA A 458 13.10 2.73 47.30
N LEU A 459 11.77 2.86 47.47
CA LEU A 459 10.91 1.75 47.89
C LEU A 459 10.64 0.72 46.79
N LEU A 460 10.60 1.11 45.51
CA LEU A 460 10.38 0.16 44.41
C LEU A 460 11.61 -0.72 44.15
N SER A 461 12.81 -0.15 44.24
CA SER A 461 14.07 -0.90 44.12
C SER A 461 14.26 -1.91 45.25
N CYS A 462 13.85 -1.56 46.48
CA CYS A 462 13.90 -2.47 47.63
C CYS A 462 12.80 -3.56 47.61
N THR A 463 11.66 -3.34 46.96
CA THR A 463 10.58 -4.34 46.89
C THR A 463 10.87 -5.43 45.86
N VAL A 464 11.52 -5.08 44.74
CA VAL A 464 12.01 -6.08 43.77
C VAL A 464 13.23 -6.83 44.35
N LEU A 465 14.09 -6.17 45.12
CA LEU A 465 15.22 -6.84 45.80
C LEU A 465 14.81 -7.70 47.00
N ARG A 466 13.67 -7.45 47.67
CA ARG A 466 13.16 -8.34 48.74
C ARG A 466 12.62 -9.67 48.23
N ASN A 467 12.19 -9.75 46.96
CA ASN A 467 11.83 -11.01 46.32
C ASN A 467 13.02 -11.74 45.68
N VAL A 468 14.21 -11.14 45.68
CA VAL A 468 15.43 -11.73 45.07
C VAL A 468 16.59 -11.92 46.06
N LYS A 469 16.58 -11.27 47.23
CA LYS A 469 17.54 -11.50 48.32
C LYS A 469 16.91 -12.25 49.48
N GLY A 470 16.86 -13.57 49.33
CA GLY A 470 16.63 -14.51 50.41
C GLY A 470 17.33 -15.83 50.10
N ARG A 471 18.67 -15.81 49.99
CA ARG A 471 19.57 -17.00 50.07
C ARG A 471 21.02 -16.55 49.94
N THR A 472 21.66 -16.29 51.08
CA THR A 472 23.13 -16.32 51.19
C THR A 472 23.49 -17.44 52.16
N GLY A 473 24.31 -18.38 51.68
CA GLY A 473 25.24 -19.17 52.48
C GLY A 473 24.64 -20.22 53.42
N THR A 474 24.45 -21.44 52.93
CA THR A 474 24.94 -22.71 53.51
C THR A 474 24.40 -23.86 52.65
N SER A 475 25.16 -24.95 52.55
CA SER A 475 24.81 -26.13 51.75
C SER A 475 23.41 -26.65 52.07
N ILE A 476 22.55 -26.75 51.06
CA ILE A 476 21.28 -27.45 51.17
C ILE A 476 21.47 -28.83 50.55
N THR A 477 21.42 -29.85 51.40
CA THR A 477 21.09 -31.20 50.96
C THR A 477 19.57 -31.29 50.90
N GLU A 478 19.01 -31.45 49.71
CA GLU A 478 17.57 -31.70 49.55
C GLU A 478 17.38 -33.09 48.93
N LYS A 479 16.74 -33.98 49.68
CA LYS A 479 16.27 -35.27 49.20
C LYS A 479 14.90 -35.06 48.56
N ASN A 480 14.68 -35.59 47.36
CA ASN A 480 13.31 -35.67 46.83
C ASN A 480 12.47 -36.70 47.63
N ALA A 481 11.17 -36.79 47.34
CA ALA A 481 10.23 -37.71 48.00
C ALA A 481 10.57 -39.22 47.89
N LYS A 482 11.69 -39.59 47.27
CA LYS A 482 12.26 -40.94 47.22
C LYS A 482 13.73 -41.04 47.71
N GLY A 483 14.26 -40.00 48.35
CA GLY A 483 15.48 -40.08 49.14
C GLY A 483 16.83 -40.03 48.39
N ARG A 484 16.88 -39.62 47.11
CA ARG A 484 18.16 -39.52 46.35
C ARG A 484 18.66 -38.09 46.22
N THR A 485 19.98 -37.93 46.38
CA THR A 485 20.73 -36.68 46.30
C THR A 485 21.51 -36.62 44.98
N TRP A 486 21.54 -35.47 44.30
CA TRP A 486 22.38 -35.23 43.13
C TRP A 486 23.36 -34.08 43.40
N TYR A 487 24.56 -34.17 42.81
CA TYR A 487 25.58 -33.12 42.80
C TYR A 487 25.65 -32.49 41.41
N ILE A 488 25.72 -31.16 41.34
CA ILE A 488 26.00 -30.40 40.11
C ILE A 488 27.34 -29.68 40.31
N PRO A 489 28.38 -29.95 39.51
CA PRO A 489 29.61 -29.17 39.53
C PRO A 489 29.41 -27.85 38.74
N VAL A 490 29.98 -26.77 39.25
CA VAL A 490 30.09 -25.49 38.55
C VAL A 490 31.47 -25.46 37.89
N GLU A 491 31.52 -25.57 36.56
CA GLU A 491 32.72 -25.32 35.78
C GLU A 491 32.74 -23.87 35.27
N ASN A 492 33.90 -23.22 35.45
CA ASN A 492 34.19 -21.89 34.91
C ASN A 492 34.54 -22.00 33.41
N HIS A 493 33.92 -21.19 32.56
CA HIS A 493 34.39 -20.96 31.19
C HIS A 493 34.86 -19.51 30.97
N PRO A 494 35.90 -19.28 30.15
CA PRO A 494 36.54 -17.99 29.97
C PRO A 494 35.85 -17.13 28.89
N MET A 495 35.97 -15.80 29.05
CA MET A 495 35.58 -14.83 28.03
C MET A 495 36.45 -14.97 26.77
N GLY A 496 35.81 -15.25 25.62
CA GLY A 496 36.42 -15.17 24.29
C GLY A 496 36.12 -13.84 23.61
N CYS A 497 37.15 -13.19 23.05
CA CYS A 497 37.05 -11.99 22.23
C CYS A 497 36.43 -12.31 20.86
N ILE A 498 35.50 -11.47 20.39
CA ILE A 498 34.88 -11.57 19.06
C ILE A 498 35.73 -10.77 18.06
N ALA A 499 36.16 -11.44 16.98
CA ALA A 499 36.82 -10.83 15.84
C ALA A 499 35.80 -10.23 14.86
N ILE A 500 36.09 -9.02 14.35
CA ILE A 500 35.29 -8.31 13.34
C ILE A 500 35.90 -8.61 11.95
N PRO A 501 35.13 -9.03 10.92
CA PRO A 501 35.66 -9.20 9.57
C PRO A 501 35.76 -7.86 8.82
N PRO A 502 36.67 -7.74 7.83
CA PRO A 502 37.01 -6.46 7.22
C PRO A 502 36.28 -6.25 5.88
N GLU A 503 35.35 -5.30 5.80
CA GLU A 503 35.05 -4.60 4.54
C GLU A 503 34.82 -3.09 4.78
N PRO A 504 35.73 -2.21 4.32
CA PRO A 504 35.69 -0.77 4.60
C PRO A 504 34.56 0.02 3.90
N SER A 505 33.88 -0.57 2.91
CA SER A 505 32.96 0.16 2.01
C SER A 505 31.57 0.41 2.60
N MET A 506 31.16 -0.33 3.64
CA MET A 506 29.83 -0.21 4.27
C MET A 506 29.84 0.52 5.63
N LEU A 507 31.03 0.78 6.19
CA LEU A 507 31.24 1.35 7.53
C LEU A 507 30.59 2.73 7.78
N PRO A 508 30.54 3.68 6.82
CA PRO A 508 29.91 4.99 7.04
C PRO A 508 28.39 4.88 7.23
N PHE A 509 27.73 3.97 6.50
CA PHE A 509 26.28 3.77 6.55
C PHE A 509 25.84 3.09 7.86
N TRP A 510 26.63 2.12 8.33
CA TRP A 510 26.44 1.44 9.60
C TRP A 510 26.64 2.35 10.81
N ARG A 511 27.68 3.20 10.82
CA ARG A 511 27.93 4.15 11.92
C ARG A 511 26.83 5.20 12.06
N MET A 512 26.30 5.74 10.95
CA MET A 512 25.21 6.72 11.01
C MET A 512 23.87 6.09 11.44
N SER A 513 23.53 4.91 10.92
CA SER A 513 22.26 4.23 11.23
C SER A 513 22.20 3.75 12.69
N ILE A 514 23.28 3.12 13.19
CA ILE A 514 23.33 2.62 14.58
C ILE A 514 23.31 3.78 15.58
N THR A 515 24.10 4.83 15.34
CA THR A 515 24.15 5.98 16.25
C THR A 515 22.80 6.71 16.30
N ARG A 516 22.14 6.87 15.16
CA ARG A 516 20.81 7.49 15.08
C ARG A 516 19.74 6.63 15.76
N ARG A 517 19.73 5.31 15.53
CA ARG A 517 18.80 4.36 16.18
C ARG A 517 19.01 4.28 17.69
N LEU A 518 20.26 4.29 18.18
CA LEU A 518 20.57 4.39 19.62
C LEU A 518 20.07 5.70 20.21
N GLN A 519 20.27 6.83 19.52
CA GLN A 519 19.77 8.13 19.96
C GLN A 519 18.23 8.20 19.95
N ASP A 520 17.56 7.57 18.99
CA ASP A 520 16.11 7.50 18.91
C ASP A 520 15.53 6.60 20.02
N CYS A 521 16.15 5.44 20.29
CA CYS A 521 15.83 4.59 21.44
C CYS A 521 16.00 5.35 22.77
N LEU A 522 17.13 6.04 22.96
CA LEU A 522 17.37 6.85 24.16
C LEU A 522 16.35 7.99 24.30
N ARG A 523 15.93 8.61 23.18
CA ARG A 523 14.87 9.63 23.17
C ARG A 523 13.50 9.05 23.51
N ALA A 524 13.16 7.88 22.99
CA ALA A 524 11.92 7.17 23.31
C ALA A 524 11.87 6.79 24.79
N ILE A 525 12.95 6.18 25.32
CA ILE A 525 13.09 5.86 26.75
C ILE A 525 12.93 7.12 27.61
N ARG A 526 13.61 8.23 27.26
CA ARG A 526 13.46 9.51 27.97
C ARG A 526 12.03 10.06 27.94
N ARG A 527 11.31 9.93 26.81
CA ARG A 527 9.91 10.37 26.68
C ARG A 527 8.98 9.51 27.54
N THR A 528 9.14 8.20 27.52
CA THR A 528 8.35 7.27 28.33
C THR A 528 8.57 7.51 29.82
N VAL A 529 9.84 7.71 30.24
CA VAL A 529 10.17 8.05 31.63
C VAL A 529 9.57 9.41 32.05
N ARG A 530 9.58 10.43 31.17
CA ARG A 530 8.94 11.72 31.45
C ARG A 530 7.41 11.63 31.52
N ALA A 531 6.78 10.90 30.61
CA ALA A 531 5.34 10.69 30.61
C ALA A 531 4.88 9.90 31.84
N TRP A 532 5.66 8.91 32.29
CA TRP A 532 5.39 8.19 33.53
C TRP A 532 5.59 9.06 34.78
N GLY A 533 6.56 9.98 34.75
CA GLY A 533 6.75 10.98 35.81
C GLY A 533 5.60 12.00 35.91
N SER A 534 5.00 12.42 34.78
CA SER A 534 3.92 13.41 34.78
C SER A 534 2.55 12.84 35.16
N THR A 535 2.25 11.59 34.80
CA THR A 535 0.91 11.00 34.99
C THR A 535 0.61 10.61 36.44
N LYS A 536 1.65 10.46 37.29
CA LYS A 536 1.50 10.21 38.73
C LYS A 536 1.49 11.48 39.59
N LEU A 537 1.77 12.64 39.01
CA LEU A 537 1.71 13.95 39.69
C LEU A 537 0.33 14.63 39.54
N SER A 538 -0.57 14.09 38.70
CA SER A 538 -1.96 14.54 38.56
C SER A 538 -2.98 13.62 39.25
N LEU A 539 -2.51 12.52 39.87
CA LEU A 539 -3.32 11.52 40.60
C LEU A 539 -2.94 11.45 42.09
N LEU A 540 -2.08 12.37 42.52
CA LEU A 540 -1.85 12.83 43.90
C LEU A 540 -2.26 14.30 43.95
#